data_AF-A0A8J2TNN6-F1
#
_entry.id   AF-A0A8J2TNN6-F1
#
_cell.length_a   1.000
_cell.length_b   1.000
_cell.length_c   1.000
_cell.angle_alpha   90.00
_cell.angle_beta   90.00
_cell.angle_gamma   90.00
#
_symmetry.space_group_name_H-M   'P 1'
#
loop_
_entity.id
_entity.type
_entity.pdbx_description
1 polymer ?
#
loop_
_entity_poly.entity_id
_entity_poly.type
_entity_poly.pdbx_seq_one_letter_code
_entity_poly.pdbx_strand_id
1 'polypeptide(L)'
;MSDQKVFVASDESKAKAKQFRVFAFLAWIVAIALQFFAIFKLISDETMVWLIVVIVVILALAIVASMLWKKANKLDPASEKDKVKFFVQSQLGAIMGVLAFLPLVILIFTNKDLSGKTKGIAGSIAVVAMLVAGISGVDFNPPSVEQYTEEINKQTSVLKDMNVPDNVHWTSAGNKYHIYEDCYHIANRDNKTTGTVKQSFEQRGISELCKTCEKRALGENENTPE
;
A
#
# COMPACT_ATOMS: atom_id res chain seq x y z
N MET A 1 3.34 4.56 34.98
CA MET A 1 2.94 4.20 33.61
C MET A 1 4.08 4.65 32.71
N SER A 2 4.82 3.72 32.11
CA SER A 2 5.87 4.08 31.14
C SER A 2 5.26 4.90 30.01
N ASP A 3 5.91 5.99 29.61
CA ASP A 3 5.47 6.84 28.49
C ASP A 3 5.22 6.01 27.24
N GLN A 4 3.95 5.76 26.95
CA GLN A 4 3.53 5.01 25.77
C GLN A 4 3.81 5.86 24.53
N LYS A 5 4.62 5.35 23.61
CA LYS A 5 4.97 6.05 22.37
C LYS A 5 3.80 5.98 21.40
N VAL A 6 3.26 7.13 21.00
CA VAL A 6 2.19 7.23 20.00
C VAL A 6 2.79 7.49 18.64
N PHE A 7 2.33 6.75 17.61
CA PHE A 7 2.76 6.96 16.23
C PHE A 7 2.29 8.33 15.70
N VAL A 8 3.22 9.09 15.12
CA VAL A 8 2.92 10.33 14.39
C VAL A 8 3.71 10.35 13.08
N ALA A 9 3.03 10.27 11.94
CA ALA A 9 3.70 10.34 10.63
C ALA A 9 4.57 11.60 10.53
N SER A 10 5.83 11.42 10.12
CA SER A 10 6.76 12.52 9.87
C SER A 10 6.26 13.43 8.74
N ASP A 11 6.72 14.68 8.70
CA ASP A 11 6.33 15.61 7.64
C ASP A 11 6.79 15.13 6.25
N GLU A 12 7.94 14.44 6.19
CA GLU A 12 8.41 13.78 4.98
C GLU A 12 7.45 12.65 4.54
N SER A 13 7.02 11.78 5.46
CA SER A 13 6.06 10.70 5.18
C SER A 13 4.72 11.27 4.71
N LYS A 14 4.21 12.33 5.34
CA LYS A 14 2.99 13.03 4.93
C LYS A 14 3.12 13.63 3.53
N ALA A 15 4.25 14.28 3.22
CA ALA A 15 4.50 14.84 1.90
C ALA A 15 4.53 13.77 0.80
N LYS A 16 5.23 12.65 1.04
CA LYS A 16 5.26 11.50 0.13
C LYS A 16 3.88 10.85 -0.02
N ALA A 17 3.14 10.67 1.07
CA ALA A 17 1.78 10.16 1.04
C ALA A 17 0.86 11.04 0.18
N LYS A 18 0.97 12.37 0.33
CA LYS A 18 0.22 13.32 -0.52
C LYS A 18 0.57 13.16 -2.00
N GLN A 19 1.86 13.05 -2.35
CA GLN A 19 2.29 12.81 -3.73
C GLN A 19 1.70 11.51 -4.30
N PHE A 20 1.78 10.41 -3.55
CA PHE A 20 1.20 9.13 -4.00
C PHE A 20 -0.31 9.19 -4.16
N ARG A 21 -1.04 9.89 -3.28
CA ARG A 21 -2.49 10.10 -3.44
C ARG A 21 -2.80 10.88 -4.71
N VAL A 22 -2.04 11.93 -5.01
CA VAL A 22 -2.21 12.71 -6.25
C VAL A 22 -1.96 11.82 -7.48
N PHE A 23 -0.88 11.05 -7.51
CA PHE A 23 -0.61 10.13 -8.62
C PHE A 23 -1.67 9.04 -8.76
N ALA A 24 -2.19 8.50 -7.65
CA ALA A 24 -3.29 7.55 -7.67
C ALA A 24 -4.55 8.16 -8.31
N PHE A 25 -4.94 9.38 -7.90
CA PHE A 25 -6.08 10.08 -8.50
C PHE A 25 -5.87 10.38 -9.98
N LEU A 26 -4.69 10.84 -10.38
CA LEU A 26 -4.38 11.07 -11.80
C LEU A 26 -4.51 9.78 -12.62
N ALA A 27 -3.98 8.67 -12.13
CA ALA A 27 -4.10 7.38 -12.79
C ALA A 27 -5.57 6.91 -12.90
N TRP A 28 -6.38 7.09 -11.86
CA TRP A 28 -7.83 6.80 -11.94
C TRP A 28 -8.56 7.71 -12.93
N ILE A 29 -8.24 9.01 -12.97
CA ILE A 29 -8.84 9.95 -13.92
C ILE A 29 -8.51 9.54 -15.37
N VAL A 30 -7.25 9.17 -15.63
CA VAL A 30 -6.83 8.66 -16.95
C VAL A 30 -7.57 7.36 -17.29
N ALA A 31 -7.70 6.43 -16.34
CA ALA A 31 -8.45 5.19 -16.52
C ALA A 31 -9.91 5.45 -16.87
N ILE A 32 -10.57 6.39 -16.19
CA ILE A 32 -11.96 6.80 -16.46
C ILE A 32 -12.06 7.51 -17.83
N ALA A 33 -11.11 8.35 -18.20
CA ALA A 33 -11.09 8.98 -19.52
C ALA A 33 -10.96 7.93 -20.65
N LEU A 34 -10.10 6.93 -20.47
CA LEU A 34 -9.99 5.79 -21.39
C LEU A 34 -11.27 4.94 -21.41
N GLN A 35 -11.96 4.81 -20.27
CA GLN A 35 -13.26 4.16 -20.20
C GLN A 35 -14.29 4.89 -21.07
N PHE A 36 -14.40 6.22 -20.95
CA PHE A 36 -15.28 7.01 -21.81
C PHE A 36 -14.89 6.90 -23.28
N PHE A 37 -13.59 6.96 -23.60
CA PHE A 37 -13.11 6.73 -24.97
C PHE A 37 -13.55 5.37 -25.50
N ALA A 38 -13.37 4.29 -24.73
CA ALA A 38 -13.81 2.96 -25.12
C ALA A 38 -15.32 2.92 -25.38
N ILE A 39 -16.12 3.52 -24.50
CA ILE A 39 -17.58 3.60 -24.65
C ILE A 39 -17.98 4.28 -25.96
N PHE A 40 -17.42 5.46 -26.25
CA PHE A 40 -17.85 6.25 -27.40
C PHE A 40 -17.24 5.83 -28.73
N LYS A 41 -16.11 5.12 -28.73
CA LYS A 41 -15.34 4.81 -29.95
C LYS A 41 -15.09 3.34 -30.22
N LEU A 42 -15.13 2.47 -29.21
CA LEU A 42 -14.69 1.08 -29.34
C LEU A 42 -15.78 0.03 -29.09
N ILE A 43 -16.97 0.42 -28.64
CA ILE A 43 -18.12 -0.48 -28.54
C ILE A 43 -18.68 -0.74 -29.95
N SER A 44 -18.04 -1.65 -30.68
CA SER A 44 -18.50 -2.20 -31.96
C SER A 44 -17.90 -3.59 -32.21
N ASP A 45 -18.48 -4.36 -33.13
CA ASP A 45 -17.96 -5.69 -33.50
C ASP A 45 -16.57 -5.59 -34.18
N GLU A 46 -16.37 -4.59 -35.04
CA GLU A 46 -15.13 -4.35 -35.79
C GLU A 46 -13.94 -3.98 -34.88
N THR A 47 -14.21 -3.30 -33.76
CA THR A 47 -13.18 -2.78 -32.85
C THR A 47 -12.97 -3.63 -31.60
N MET A 48 -13.50 -4.87 -31.56
CA MET A 48 -13.43 -5.74 -30.38
C MET A 48 -12.01 -5.91 -29.83
N VAL A 49 -11.02 -6.11 -30.70
CA VAL A 49 -9.62 -6.28 -30.28
C VAL A 49 -9.11 -5.03 -29.57
N TRP A 50 -9.38 -3.84 -30.11
CA TRP A 50 -9.01 -2.58 -29.50
C TRP A 50 -9.74 -2.31 -28.18
N LEU A 51 -11.02 -2.69 -28.09
CA LEU A 51 -11.78 -2.63 -26.86
C LEU A 51 -11.12 -3.46 -25.75
N ILE A 52 -10.69 -4.69 -26.07
CA ILE A 52 -9.98 -5.56 -25.12
C ILE A 52 -8.64 -4.94 -24.71
N VAL A 53 -7.86 -4.43 -25.67
CA VAL A 53 -6.57 -3.75 -25.36
C VAL A 53 -6.79 -2.59 -24.39
N VAL A 54 -7.80 -1.74 -24.63
CA VAL A 54 -8.10 -0.63 -23.73
C VAL A 54 -8.56 -1.11 -22.36
N ILE A 55 -9.37 -2.17 -22.26
CA ILE A 55 -9.75 -2.79 -20.98
C ILE A 55 -8.50 -3.22 -20.18
N VAL A 56 -7.52 -3.83 -20.83
CA VAL A 56 -6.25 -4.24 -20.19
C VAL A 56 -5.45 -3.03 -19.72
N VAL A 57 -5.39 -1.96 -20.51
CA VAL A 57 -4.70 -0.70 -20.11
C VAL A 57 -5.39 -0.05 -18.91
N ILE A 58 -6.73 0.04 -18.91
CA ILE A 58 -7.52 0.55 -17.77
C ILE A 58 -7.23 -0.29 -16.52
N LEU A 59 -7.12 -1.62 -16.66
CA LEU A 59 -6.85 -2.53 -15.54
C LEU A 59 -5.49 -2.26 -14.93
N ALA A 60 -4.46 -2.14 -15.76
CA ALA A 60 -3.11 -1.82 -15.31
C ALA A 60 -3.08 -0.48 -14.55
N LEU A 61 -3.73 0.56 -15.08
CA LEU A 61 -3.83 1.87 -14.43
C LEU A 61 -4.57 1.80 -13.09
N ALA A 62 -5.70 1.08 -13.03
CA ALA A 62 -6.49 0.92 -11.81
C ALA A 62 -5.70 0.19 -10.71
N ILE A 63 -4.95 -0.87 -11.06
CA ILE A 63 -4.08 -1.60 -10.13
C ILE A 63 -2.96 -0.69 -9.63
N VAL A 64 -2.26 0.01 -10.52
CA VAL A 64 -1.16 0.93 -10.15
C VAL A 64 -1.67 2.04 -9.23
N ALA A 65 -2.82 2.63 -9.54
CA ALA A 65 -3.45 3.64 -8.70
C ALA A 65 -3.77 3.10 -7.29
N SER A 66 -4.37 1.91 -7.20
CA SER A 66 -4.65 1.22 -5.93
C SER A 66 -3.38 0.91 -5.13
N MET A 67 -2.30 0.49 -5.80
CA MET A 67 -1.00 0.27 -5.16
C MET A 67 -0.40 1.56 -4.60
N LEU A 68 -0.49 2.67 -5.34
CA LEU A 68 -0.04 3.98 -4.89
C LEU A 68 -0.87 4.48 -3.70
N TRP A 69 -2.19 4.28 -3.75
CA TRP A 69 -3.10 4.63 -2.65
C TRP A 69 -2.74 3.89 -1.36
N LYS A 70 -2.54 2.56 -1.43
CA LYS A 70 -2.10 1.74 -0.29
C LYS A 70 -0.75 2.17 0.25
N LYS A 71 0.22 2.46 -0.63
CA LYS A 71 1.53 3.00 -0.21
C LYS A 71 1.39 4.33 0.53
N ALA A 72 0.48 5.21 0.10
CA ALA A 72 0.22 6.46 0.79
C ALA A 72 -0.36 6.22 2.19
N ASN A 73 -1.31 5.30 2.33
CA ASN A 73 -1.92 4.97 3.62
C ASN A 73 -0.93 4.31 4.59
N LYS A 74 0.05 3.55 4.08
CA LYS A 74 1.15 3.04 4.92
C LYS A 74 2.02 4.15 5.50
N LEU A 75 2.21 5.25 4.77
CA LEU A 75 3.03 6.38 5.20
C LEU A 75 2.28 7.35 6.12
N ASP A 76 0.98 7.52 5.89
CA ASP A 76 0.11 8.43 6.62
C ASP A 76 -1.26 7.76 6.87
N PRO A 77 -1.32 6.77 7.78
CA PRO A 77 -2.54 6.04 8.09
C PRO A 77 -3.55 6.91 8.85
N ALA A 78 -4.83 6.63 8.64
CA ALA A 78 -5.90 7.18 9.46
C ALA A 78 -5.95 6.51 10.84
N SER A 79 -6.49 7.22 11.82
CA SER A 79 -6.86 6.62 13.10
C SER A 79 -8.17 5.86 12.95
N GLU A 80 -8.28 4.70 13.57
CA GLU A 80 -9.51 3.91 13.65
C GLU A 80 -10.63 4.63 14.41
N LYS A 81 -10.30 5.67 15.20
CA LYS A 81 -11.28 6.52 15.88
C LYS A 81 -12.02 7.41 14.88
N ASP A 82 -11.36 7.82 13.80
CA ASP A 82 -11.97 8.53 12.67
C ASP A 82 -12.48 7.51 11.64
N LYS A 83 -13.67 6.96 11.92
CA LYS A 83 -14.27 5.88 11.12
C LYS A 83 -14.44 6.25 9.65
N VAL A 84 -14.79 7.49 9.34
CA VAL A 84 -15.01 7.94 7.97
C VAL A 84 -13.70 7.99 7.21
N LYS A 85 -12.68 8.66 7.76
CA LYS A 85 -11.38 8.75 7.11
C LYS A 85 -10.73 7.38 6.97
N PHE A 86 -10.83 6.55 8.00
CA PHE A 86 -10.31 5.18 7.98
C PHE A 86 -10.99 4.32 6.92
N PHE A 87 -12.32 4.38 6.81
CA PHE A 87 -13.07 3.68 5.77
C PHE A 87 -12.66 4.14 4.36
N VAL A 88 -12.64 5.45 4.12
CA VAL A 88 -12.27 6.00 2.80
C VAL A 88 -10.85 5.57 2.43
N GLN A 89 -9.87 5.72 3.34
CA GLN A 89 -8.51 5.29 3.04
C GLN A 89 -8.43 3.79 2.74
N SER A 90 -9.14 2.94 3.49
CA SER A 90 -9.08 1.49 3.35
C SER A 90 -9.80 0.95 2.10
N GLN A 91 -10.90 1.60 1.69
CA GLN A 91 -11.81 1.04 0.68
C GLN A 91 -11.86 1.83 -0.64
N LEU A 92 -11.33 3.07 -0.68
CA LEU A 92 -11.41 3.90 -1.89
C LEU A 92 -10.77 3.22 -3.11
N GLY A 93 -9.67 2.49 -2.91
CA GLY A 93 -9.04 1.74 -4.01
C GLY A 93 -9.98 0.73 -4.65
N ALA A 94 -10.76 0.00 -3.84
CA ALA A 94 -11.73 -0.97 -4.33
C ALA A 94 -12.89 -0.29 -5.06
N ILE A 95 -13.42 0.78 -4.46
CA ILE A 95 -14.52 1.57 -5.03
C ILE A 95 -14.11 2.13 -6.40
N MET A 96 -12.96 2.80 -6.46
CA MET A 96 -12.44 3.38 -7.71
C MET A 96 -12.09 2.31 -8.74
N GLY A 97 -11.55 1.16 -8.31
CA GLY A 97 -11.30 0.01 -9.17
C GLY A 97 -12.56 -0.52 -9.85
N VAL A 98 -13.67 -0.65 -9.11
CA VAL A 98 -14.97 -1.06 -9.69
C VAL A 98 -15.53 0.04 -10.60
N LEU A 99 -15.51 1.30 -10.17
CA LEU A 99 -16.03 2.43 -10.93
C LEU A 99 -15.32 2.63 -12.28
N ALA A 100 -14.03 2.30 -12.37
CA ALA A 100 -13.25 2.37 -13.61
C ALA A 100 -13.75 1.40 -14.71
N PHE A 101 -14.59 0.41 -14.38
CA PHE A 101 -15.14 -0.56 -15.33
C PHE A 101 -16.65 -0.62 -15.39
N LEU A 102 -17.35 -0.30 -14.28
CA LEU A 102 -18.78 -0.54 -14.15
C LEU A 102 -19.64 0.07 -15.28
N PRO A 103 -19.50 1.37 -15.64
CA PRO A 103 -20.17 1.93 -16.82
C PRO A 103 -19.93 1.17 -18.12
N LEU A 104 -18.69 0.78 -18.39
CA LEU A 104 -18.33 0.05 -19.61
C LEU A 104 -18.98 -1.35 -19.63
N VAL A 105 -18.94 -2.07 -18.51
CA VAL A 105 -19.57 -3.39 -18.36
C VAL A 105 -21.07 -3.29 -18.67
N ILE A 106 -21.77 -2.33 -18.05
CA ILE A 106 -23.20 -2.12 -18.26
C ILE A 106 -23.49 -1.84 -19.74
N LEU A 107 -22.71 -0.95 -20.37
CA LEU A 107 -22.93 -0.57 -21.76
C LEU A 107 -22.62 -1.68 -22.75
N ILE A 108 -21.62 -2.53 -22.51
CA ILE A 108 -21.36 -3.70 -23.37
C ILE A 108 -22.58 -4.63 -23.39
N PHE A 109 -23.15 -4.95 -22.22
CA PHE A 109 -24.26 -5.90 -22.14
C PHE A 109 -25.61 -5.31 -22.60
N THR A 110 -25.80 -4.00 -22.45
CA THR A 110 -27.06 -3.32 -22.82
C THR A 110 -27.08 -2.76 -24.24
N ASN A 111 -25.93 -2.63 -24.91
CA ASN A 111 -25.85 -2.15 -26.29
C ASN A 111 -26.59 -3.10 -27.25
N LYS A 112 -27.49 -2.61 -28.10
CA LYS A 112 -28.31 -3.46 -28.99
C LYS A 112 -27.59 -3.86 -30.30
N ASP A 113 -26.58 -3.10 -30.69
CA ASP A 113 -25.91 -3.19 -31.98
C ASP A 113 -24.71 -4.16 -31.95
N LEU A 114 -24.25 -4.54 -30.77
CA LEU A 114 -23.22 -5.57 -30.62
C LEU A 114 -23.76 -6.98 -30.86
N SER A 115 -23.01 -7.80 -31.61
CA SER A 115 -23.27 -9.23 -31.73
C SER A 115 -23.17 -9.95 -30.38
N GLY A 116 -23.90 -11.06 -30.22
CA GLY A 116 -23.86 -11.87 -29.01
C GLY A 116 -22.46 -12.42 -28.69
N LYS A 117 -21.64 -12.69 -29.72
CA LYS A 117 -20.24 -13.12 -29.57
C LYS A 117 -19.38 -12.03 -28.95
N THR A 118 -19.42 -10.81 -29.49
CA THR A 118 -18.63 -9.68 -28.96
C THR A 118 -19.06 -9.33 -27.53
N LYS A 119 -20.37 -9.30 -27.24
CA LYS A 119 -20.86 -9.11 -25.87
C LYS A 119 -20.34 -10.16 -24.91
N GLY A 120 -20.39 -11.44 -25.32
CA GLY A 120 -19.90 -12.55 -24.51
C GLY A 120 -18.41 -12.43 -24.19
N ILE A 121 -17.59 -12.14 -25.21
CA ILE A 121 -16.12 -12.05 -25.04
C ILE A 121 -15.74 -10.76 -24.31
N ALA A 122 -16.06 -9.59 -24.86
CA ALA A 122 -15.63 -8.31 -24.29
C ALA A 122 -16.28 -8.06 -22.92
N GLY A 123 -17.56 -8.44 -22.76
CA GLY A 123 -18.28 -8.28 -21.50
C GLY A 123 -17.73 -9.17 -20.39
N SER A 124 -17.41 -10.43 -20.68
CA SER A 124 -16.78 -11.31 -19.67
C SER A 124 -15.39 -10.83 -19.26
N ILE A 125 -14.56 -10.40 -20.22
CA ILE A 125 -13.24 -9.82 -19.93
C ILE A 125 -13.39 -8.56 -19.06
N ALA A 126 -14.33 -7.67 -19.39
CA ALA A 126 -14.58 -6.46 -18.62
C ALA A 126 -15.04 -6.75 -17.18
N VAL A 127 -15.90 -7.76 -16.98
CA VAL A 127 -16.33 -8.21 -15.64
C VAL A 127 -15.15 -8.77 -14.84
N VAL A 128 -14.32 -9.63 -15.45
CA VAL A 128 -13.13 -10.17 -14.78
C VAL A 128 -12.16 -9.04 -14.42
N ALA A 129 -11.91 -8.10 -15.34
CA ALA A 129 -11.07 -6.94 -15.08
C ALA A 129 -11.61 -6.09 -13.93
N MET A 130 -12.92 -5.83 -13.90
CA MET A 130 -13.57 -5.10 -12.80
C MET A 130 -13.38 -5.78 -11.43
N LEU A 131 -13.56 -7.10 -11.38
CA LEU A 131 -13.36 -7.87 -10.14
C LEU A 131 -11.89 -7.83 -9.69
N VAL A 132 -10.95 -8.03 -10.61
CA VAL A 132 -9.52 -7.94 -10.31
C VAL A 132 -9.15 -6.53 -9.82
N ALA A 133 -9.63 -5.49 -10.48
CA ALA A 133 -9.41 -4.11 -10.08
C ALA A 133 -9.98 -3.83 -8.68
N GLY A 134 -11.24 -4.22 -8.43
CA GLY A 134 -11.89 -4.10 -7.13
C GLY A 134 -11.11 -4.80 -6.02
N ILE A 135 -10.79 -6.09 -6.18
CA ILE A 135 -10.05 -6.88 -5.19
C ILE A 135 -8.64 -6.30 -4.96
N SER A 136 -7.94 -5.91 -6.04
CA SER A 136 -6.61 -5.28 -5.92
C SER A 136 -6.64 -3.98 -5.12
N GLY A 137 -7.79 -3.30 -5.12
CA GLY A 137 -8.04 -2.06 -4.39
C GLY A 137 -8.41 -2.25 -2.92
N VAL A 138 -8.90 -3.42 -2.50
CA VAL A 138 -9.27 -3.68 -1.10
C VAL A 138 -8.03 -3.75 -0.23
N ASP A 139 -7.98 -2.95 0.83
CA ASP A 139 -7.00 -3.13 1.90
C ASP A 139 -7.58 -4.04 2.99
N PHE A 140 -7.14 -5.31 3.02
CA PHE A 140 -7.65 -6.33 3.96
C PHE A 140 -7.05 -6.21 5.36
N ASN A 141 -5.92 -5.52 5.49
CA ASN A 141 -5.28 -5.24 6.77
C ASN A 141 -4.82 -3.77 6.76
N PRO A 142 -5.78 -2.83 6.75
CA PRO A 142 -5.48 -1.43 6.57
C PRO A 142 -4.65 -0.89 7.74
N PRO A 143 -3.57 -0.15 7.49
CA PRO A 143 -2.75 0.40 8.55
C PRO A 143 -3.51 1.48 9.32
N SER A 144 -3.37 1.48 10.65
CA SER A 144 -3.93 2.50 11.52
C SER A 144 -2.88 3.11 12.46
N VAL A 145 -3.17 4.31 12.95
CA VAL A 145 -2.35 4.96 13.98
C VAL A 145 -2.28 4.09 15.24
N GLU A 146 -3.39 3.44 15.60
CA GLU A 146 -3.49 2.53 16.72
C GLU A 146 -2.62 1.28 16.53
N GLN A 147 -2.71 0.61 15.38
CA GLN A 147 -1.89 -0.56 15.06
C GLN A 147 -0.39 -0.23 15.10
N TYR A 148 0.00 0.93 14.54
CA TYR A 148 1.40 1.36 14.54
C TYR A 148 1.86 1.74 15.94
N THR A 149 0.99 2.38 16.73
CA THR A 149 1.27 2.69 18.13
C THR A 149 1.49 1.41 18.93
N GLU A 150 0.62 0.41 18.79
CA GLU A 150 0.77 -0.88 19.47
C GLU A 150 2.10 -1.56 19.11
N GLU A 151 2.42 -1.62 17.82
CA GLU A 151 3.65 -2.26 17.35
C GLU A 151 4.91 -1.52 17.82
N ILE A 152 4.94 -0.19 17.80
CA ILE A 152 6.08 0.59 18.33
C ILE A 152 6.32 0.28 19.80
N ASN A 153 5.27 0.22 20.61
CA ASN A 153 5.39 -0.05 22.04
C ASN A 153 5.83 -1.49 22.31
N LYS A 154 5.28 -2.45 21.57
CA LYS A 154 5.70 -3.86 21.64
C LYS A 154 7.19 -4.01 21.31
N GLN A 155 7.64 -3.41 20.22
CA GLN A 155 9.03 -3.50 19.77
C GLN A 155 9.99 -2.77 20.72
N THR A 156 9.57 -1.62 21.26
CA THR A 156 10.33 -0.95 22.32
C THR A 156 10.46 -1.85 23.57
N SER A 157 9.40 -2.58 23.95
CA SER A 157 9.46 -3.53 25.06
C SER A 157 10.43 -4.67 24.78
N VAL A 158 10.39 -5.24 23.57
CA VAL A 158 11.32 -6.31 23.16
C VAL A 158 12.78 -5.87 23.30
N LEU A 159 13.12 -4.64 22.87
CA LEU A 159 14.47 -4.11 23.07
C LEU A 159 14.84 -3.98 24.55
N LYS A 160 13.90 -3.49 25.37
CA LYS A 160 14.10 -3.36 26.81
C LYS A 160 14.30 -4.72 27.49
N ASP A 161 13.53 -5.73 27.10
CA ASP A 161 13.63 -7.09 27.65
C ASP A 161 14.97 -7.76 27.27
N MET A 162 15.56 -7.37 26.13
CA MET A 162 16.92 -7.76 25.72
C MET A 162 18.00 -6.81 26.27
N ASN A 163 17.67 -5.88 27.15
CA ASN A 163 18.61 -4.88 27.69
C ASN A 163 19.34 -4.05 26.60
N VAL A 164 18.70 -3.86 25.44
CA VAL A 164 19.21 -3.08 24.31
C VAL A 164 18.62 -1.67 24.34
N PRO A 165 19.43 -0.61 24.19
CA PRO A 165 18.90 0.75 24.12
C PRO A 165 18.02 0.95 22.88
N ASP A 166 17.02 1.81 22.98
CA ASP A 166 16.17 2.22 21.85
C ASP A 166 16.91 3.20 20.92
N ASN A 167 18.00 2.73 20.35
CA ASN A 167 18.85 3.41 19.39
C ASN A 167 19.14 2.42 18.25
N VAL A 168 18.27 2.43 17.25
CA VAL A 168 18.24 1.50 16.12
C VAL A 168 18.65 2.20 14.83
N HIS A 169 19.00 1.39 13.85
CA HIS A 169 19.48 1.78 12.55
C HIS A 169 18.58 1.20 11.46
N TRP A 170 18.30 2.00 10.43
CA TRP A 170 17.61 1.54 9.23
C TRP A 170 18.21 2.23 8.01
N THR A 171 17.93 1.70 6.81
CA THR A 171 18.41 2.31 5.57
C THR A 171 17.23 2.72 4.69
N SER A 172 17.51 3.42 3.58
CA SER A 172 16.46 3.72 2.59
C SER A 172 15.88 2.46 1.92
N ALA A 173 16.57 1.32 2.01
CA ALA A 173 16.14 0.05 1.49
C ALA A 173 15.90 -0.97 2.62
N GLY A 174 15.03 -1.95 2.37
CA GLY A 174 14.68 -2.97 3.35
C GLY A 174 13.46 -2.62 4.22
N ASN A 175 13.10 -3.57 5.07
CA ASN A 175 11.88 -3.59 5.86
C ASN A 175 12.11 -3.93 7.34
N LYS A 176 13.37 -3.96 7.78
CA LYS A 176 13.79 -4.25 9.16
C LYS A 176 14.61 -3.10 9.71
N TYR A 177 14.52 -2.90 11.02
CA TYR A 177 15.49 -2.07 11.74
C TYR A 177 16.55 -2.97 12.38
N HIS A 178 17.70 -2.40 12.68
CA HIS A 178 18.89 -3.09 13.15
C HIS A 178 19.38 -2.44 14.44
N ILE A 179 19.75 -3.22 15.44
CA ILE A 179 20.33 -2.70 16.69
C ILE A 179 21.86 -2.65 16.66
N TYR A 180 22.47 -3.19 15.61
CA TYR A 180 23.91 -3.13 15.38
C TYR A 180 24.20 -2.51 14.02
N GLU A 181 25.06 -1.49 14.00
CA GLU A 181 25.46 -0.79 12.78
C GLU A 181 26.32 -1.67 11.85
N ASP A 182 27.08 -2.60 12.43
CA ASP A 182 27.93 -3.59 11.74
C ASP A 182 27.16 -4.82 11.25
N CYS A 183 25.82 -4.85 11.40
CA CYS A 183 25.02 -5.98 10.95
C CYS A 183 25.23 -6.19 9.44
N TYR A 184 25.63 -7.41 9.04
CA TYR A 184 25.97 -7.76 7.65
C TYR A 184 24.94 -7.31 6.60
N HIS A 185 23.65 -7.26 6.95
CA HIS A 185 22.57 -6.79 6.07
C HIS A 185 22.63 -5.29 5.72
N ILE A 186 23.27 -4.48 6.57
CA ILE A 186 23.37 -3.02 6.43
C ILE A 186 24.81 -2.47 6.53
N ALA A 187 25.79 -3.29 6.88
CA ALA A 187 27.18 -2.87 7.12
C ALA A 187 27.74 -2.08 5.93
N ASN A 188 27.52 -2.57 4.71
CA ASN A 188 27.99 -1.97 3.45
C ASN A 188 27.02 -0.92 2.86
N ARG A 189 26.12 -0.32 3.67
CA ARG A 189 25.20 0.73 3.23
C ARG A 189 25.67 2.09 3.75
N ASP A 190 25.79 3.06 2.85
CA ASP A 190 26.31 4.39 3.19
C ASP A 190 25.22 5.33 3.77
N ASN A 191 23.95 5.00 3.59
CA ASN A 191 22.80 5.83 3.97
C ASN A 191 22.01 5.26 5.15
N LYS A 192 22.72 5.00 6.24
CA LYS A 192 22.13 4.55 7.50
C LYS A 192 21.53 5.76 8.23
N THR A 193 20.29 5.62 8.67
CA THR A 193 19.63 6.54 9.59
C THR A 193 19.59 5.89 10.97
N THR A 194 19.88 6.67 12.00
CA THR A 194 19.92 6.24 13.39
C THR A 194 18.87 7.00 14.19
N GLY A 195 18.19 6.32 15.11
CA GLY A 195 17.19 6.91 15.98
C GLY A 195 16.41 5.85 16.75
N THR A 196 15.24 6.21 17.26
CA THR A 196 14.36 5.29 18.00
C THR A 196 13.55 4.38 17.06
N VAL A 197 13.03 3.26 17.58
CA VAL A 197 12.03 2.43 16.87
C VAL A 197 10.81 3.25 16.44
N LYS A 198 10.44 4.27 17.23
CA LYS A 198 9.37 5.21 16.86
C LYS A 198 9.74 5.96 15.59
N GLN A 199 10.93 6.55 15.52
CA GLN A 199 11.39 7.30 14.36
C GLN A 199 11.52 6.42 13.11
N SER A 200 11.97 5.16 13.25
CA SER A 200 11.99 4.21 12.13
C SER A 200 10.57 3.97 11.59
N PHE A 201 9.59 3.86 12.47
CA PHE A 201 8.19 3.75 12.09
C PHE A 201 7.65 5.01 11.40
N GLU A 202 7.86 6.18 11.98
CA GLU A 202 7.33 7.46 11.50
C GLU A 202 7.87 7.85 10.12
N GLN A 203 9.11 7.44 9.81
CA GLN A 203 9.75 7.71 8.52
C GLN A 203 9.54 6.60 7.49
N ARG A 204 9.48 5.34 7.93
CA ARG A 204 9.59 4.18 7.03
C ARG A 204 8.49 3.12 7.20
N GLY A 205 7.71 3.18 8.27
CA GLY A 205 6.78 2.11 8.65
C GLY A 205 7.51 0.78 8.89
N ILE A 206 8.71 0.85 9.46
CA ILE A 206 9.54 -0.32 9.79
C ILE A 206 9.35 -0.65 11.27
N SER A 207 8.74 -1.81 11.50
CA SER A 207 8.41 -2.34 12.81
C SER A 207 9.25 -3.51 13.27
N GLU A 208 9.88 -4.23 12.35
CA GLU A 208 10.39 -5.55 12.70
C GLU A 208 11.91 -5.50 12.89
N LEU A 209 12.36 -6.00 14.05
CA LEU A 209 13.77 -6.18 14.32
C LEU A 209 14.39 -7.21 13.34
N CYS A 210 15.61 -6.93 12.89
CA CYS A 210 16.38 -7.90 12.14
C CYS A 210 16.67 -9.14 13.00
N LYS A 211 16.20 -10.32 12.56
CA LYS A 211 16.40 -11.61 13.26
C LYS A 211 17.87 -11.96 13.50
N THR A 212 18.78 -11.51 12.63
CA THR A 212 20.22 -11.69 12.84
C THR A 212 20.71 -10.86 14.02
N CYS A 213 20.23 -9.62 14.15
CA CYS A 213 20.53 -8.78 15.30
C CYS A 213 19.89 -9.33 16.59
N GLU A 214 18.62 -9.74 16.52
CA GLU A 214 17.91 -10.36 17.66
C GLU A 214 18.68 -11.56 18.21
N LYS A 215 19.08 -12.50 17.33
CA LYS A 215 19.85 -13.67 17.74
C LYS A 215 21.20 -13.31 18.38
N ARG A 216 21.88 -12.28 17.85
CA ARG A 216 23.16 -11.80 18.40
C ARG A 216 22.96 -11.22 19.80
N ALA A 217 21.95 -10.37 19.99
CA ALA A 217 21.66 -9.78 21.30
C ALA A 217 21.31 -10.81 22.37
N LEU A 218 20.47 -11.80 22.03
CA LEU A 218 20.16 -12.90 22.94
C LEU A 218 21.41 -13.70 23.34
N GLY A 219 22.30 -13.99 22.37
CA GLY A 219 23.56 -14.68 22.65
C GLY A 219 24.54 -13.84 23.50
N GLU A 220 24.57 -12.52 23.34
CA GLU A 220 25.40 -11.63 24.18
C GLU A 220 24.88 -11.59 25.63
N ASN A 221 23.55 -11.55 25.81
CA ASN A 221 22.92 -11.56 27.12
C ASN A 221 23.10 -12.89 27.88
N GLU A 222 23.05 -14.04 27.19
CA GLU A 222 23.31 -15.36 27.81
C GLU A 222 24.76 -15.50 28.30
N ASN A 223 25.71 -14.77 27.71
CA ASN A 223 27.14 -14.86 28.02
C ASN A 223 27.65 -13.76 28.97
N THR A 224 26.75 -12.92 29.50
CA THR A 224 27.10 -11.86 30.46
C THR A 224 26.67 -12.31 31.86
N PRO A 225 27.56 -12.79 32.74
CA PRO A 225 27.20 -13.15 34.11
C PRO A 225 26.82 -11.90 34.91
N GLU A 226 25.75 -12.00 35.72
CA GLU A 226 25.28 -10.98 36.66
C GLU A 226 26.36 -10.48 37.63
#